data_AF-A0A441UQR9-F1
#
_entry.id   AF-A0A441UQR9-F1
#
_cell.length_a   1.000
_cell.length_b   1.000
_cell.length_c   1.000
_cell.angle_alpha   90.00
_cell.angle_beta   90.00
_cell.angle_gamma   90.00
#
_symmetry.space_group_name_H-M   'P 1'
#
loop_
_entity.id
_entity.type
_entity.pdbx_description
1 polymer ?
#
loop_
_entity_poly.entity_id
_entity_poly.type
_entity_poly.pdbx_seq_one_letter_code
_entity_poly.pdbx_strand_id
1 'polypeptide(L)'
;PKSSAQQIKTQPGIVELIDKLLDHHIYSEIADLLNQQGYRPGEAARRGRHDARFTPKRVAYLVHEYKLCPRYDRLRARGMLTKQEAAARLDIHEHTVASWAKHGLIASHAYNGHYYLYEVPDSDLPQKHCSRWDRLVDRAAARRQNASQAKTLN
;
A
#
# COMPACT_ATOMS: atom_id res chain seq x y z
N PRO A 1 10.91 -15.69 -36.67
CA PRO A 1 11.10 -14.30 -36.18
C PRO A 1 9.82 -13.76 -35.51
N LYS A 2 9.88 -13.37 -34.23
CA LYS A 2 8.72 -12.79 -33.52
C LYS A 2 8.48 -11.35 -34.02
N SER A 3 7.23 -10.98 -34.27
CA SER A 3 6.87 -9.62 -34.73
C SER A 3 7.30 -8.56 -33.70
N SER A 4 7.66 -7.35 -34.14
CA SER A 4 8.04 -6.23 -33.26
C SER A 4 6.99 -5.97 -32.17
N ALA A 5 5.70 -6.17 -32.46
CA ALA A 5 4.62 -6.06 -31.47
C ALA A 5 4.63 -7.20 -30.42
N GLN A 6 5.10 -8.39 -30.79
CA GLN A 6 5.26 -9.53 -29.87
C GLN A 6 6.52 -9.43 -29.01
N GLN A 7 7.56 -8.72 -29.47
CA GLN A 7 8.76 -8.42 -28.69
C GLN A 7 8.51 -7.33 -27.63
N ILE A 8 7.51 -6.46 -27.87
CA ILE A 8 7.11 -5.37 -26.95
C ILE A 8 6.15 -5.87 -25.85
N LYS A 9 5.49 -7.04 -26.04
CA LYS A 9 4.61 -7.61 -25.01
C LYS A 9 5.42 -7.99 -23.79
N THR A 10 5.07 -7.38 -22.66
CA THR A 10 5.57 -7.73 -21.34
C THR A 10 5.37 -9.23 -21.12
N GLN A 11 6.43 -9.94 -20.71
CA GLN A 11 6.36 -11.38 -20.50
C GLN A 11 5.25 -11.71 -19.49
N PRO A 12 4.44 -12.76 -19.71
CA PRO A 12 3.32 -13.09 -18.82
C PRO A 12 3.74 -13.23 -17.35
N GLY A 13 4.95 -13.75 -17.08
CA GLY A 13 5.49 -13.83 -15.72
C GLY A 13 5.70 -12.48 -15.02
N ILE A 14 5.94 -11.39 -15.75
CA ILE A 14 6.04 -10.04 -15.15
C ILE A 14 4.64 -9.53 -14.76
N VAL A 15 3.60 -9.87 -15.51
CA VAL A 15 2.22 -9.47 -15.20
C VAL A 15 1.76 -10.17 -13.92
N GLU A 16 2.01 -11.48 -13.79
CA GLU A 16 1.73 -12.23 -12.56
C GLU A 16 2.54 -11.73 -11.36
N LEU A 17 3.80 -11.32 -11.59
CA LEU A 17 4.61 -10.72 -10.54
C LEU A 17 4.02 -9.37 -10.08
N ILE A 18 3.64 -8.49 -11.02
CA ILE A 18 2.96 -7.23 -10.69
C ILE A 18 1.68 -7.54 -9.91
N ASP A 19 0.90 -8.53 -10.34
CA ASP A 19 -0.33 -8.94 -9.66
C ASP A 19 -0.08 -9.31 -8.19
N LYS A 20 0.94 -10.12 -7.90
CA LYS A 20 1.31 -10.45 -6.51
C LYS A 20 1.82 -9.24 -5.73
N LEU A 21 2.60 -8.36 -6.37
CA LEU A 21 3.17 -7.19 -5.70
C LEU A 21 2.10 -6.15 -5.33
N LEU A 22 1.00 -6.05 -6.07
CA LEU A 22 -0.11 -5.12 -5.79
C LEU A 22 -0.77 -5.34 -4.43
N ASP A 23 -0.67 -6.55 -3.87
CA ASP A 23 -1.19 -6.85 -2.54
C ASP A 23 -0.45 -6.12 -1.42
N HIS A 24 0.84 -5.81 -1.61
CA HIS A 24 1.69 -5.26 -0.55
C HIS A 24 2.31 -3.90 -0.90
N HIS A 25 2.48 -3.60 -2.19
CA HIS A 25 3.25 -2.44 -2.67
C HIS A 25 2.44 -1.46 -3.51
N ILE A 26 2.80 -0.18 -3.41
CA ILE A 26 2.28 0.87 -4.32
C ILE A 26 3.05 0.86 -5.65
N TYR A 27 2.49 1.47 -6.71
CA TYR A 27 3.07 1.42 -8.06
C TYR A 27 4.53 1.91 -8.15
N SER A 28 4.94 2.87 -7.32
CA SER A 28 6.33 3.32 -7.28
C SER A 28 7.26 2.24 -6.72
N GLU A 29 6.90 1.63 -5.60
CA GLU A 29 7.65 0.53 -5.00
C GLU A 29 7.70 -0.68 -5.95
N ILE A 30 6.60 -0.99 -6.64
CA ILE A 30 6.57 -2.05 -7.65
C ILE A 30 7.56 -1.73 -8.77
N ALA A 31 7.57 -0.50 -9.27
CA ALA A 31 8.52 -0.10 -10.30
C ALA A 31 9.97 -0.25 -9.82
N ASP A 32 10.26 0.17 -8.59
CA ASP A 32 11.60 0.07 -7.99
C ASP A 32 12.02 -1.40 -7.79
N LEU A 33 11.14 -2.26 -7.27
CA LEU A 33 11.39 -3.69 -7.11
C LEU A 33 11.65 -4.37 -8.46
N LEU A 34 10.85 -4.07 -9.48
CA LEU A 34 11.08 -4.62 -10.82
C LEU A 34 12.42 -4.18 -11.41
N ASN A 35 12.80 -2.91 -11.20
CA ASN A 35 14.09 -2.40 -11.65
C ASN A 35 15.27 -3.05 -10.90
N GLN A 36 15.14 -3.24 -9.58
CA GLN A 36 16.14 -3.91 -8.73
C GLN A 36 16.34 -5.38 -9.12
N GLN A 37 15.25 -6.07 -9.48
CA GLN A 37 15.30 -7.45 -9.98
C GLN A 37 15.84 -7.57 -11.41
N GLY A 38 16.20 -6.45 -12.05
CA GLY A 38 16.80 -6.44 -13.39
C GLY A 38 15.78 -6.54 -14.53
N TYR A 39 14.47 -6.52 -14.24
CA TYR A 39 13.47 -6.50 -15.29
C TYR A 39 13.55 -5.20 -16.10
N ARG A 40 13.20 -5.31 -17.38
CA ARG A 40 13.15 -4.18 -18.31
C ARG A 40 11.78 -4.12 -18.98
N PRO A 41 11.20 -2.92 -19.14
CA PRO A 41 9.95 -2.77 -19.88
C PRO A 41 10.16 -3.14 -21.34
N GLY A 42 9.13 -3.67 -22.01
CA GLY A 42 9.20 -4.10 -23.42
C GLY A 42 9.65 -2.99 -24.41
N GLU A 43 9.52 -1.71 -24.05
CA GLU A 43 10.05 -0.59 -24.85
C GLU A 43 11.60 -0.56 -24.86
N ALA A 44 12.27 -1.19 -23.89
CA ALA A 44 13.72 -1.34 -23.89
C ALA A 44 14.25 -2.17 -25.07
N ALA A 45 13.38 -2.96 -25.71
CA ALA A 45 13.71 -3.70 -26.93
C ALA A 45 13.74 -2.81 -28.19
N ARG A 46 13.30 -1.55 -28.11
CA ARG A 46 13.37 -0.59 -29.22
C ARG A 46 14.79 -0.03 -29.34
N ARG A 47 15.28 0.13 -30.58
CA ARG A 47 16.60 0.71 -30.89
C ARG A 47 16.77 2.05 -30.16
N GLY A 48 17.86 2.19 -29.40
CA GLY A 48 18.18 3.41 -28.65
C GLY A 48 17.46 3.59 -27.31
N ARG A 49 16.73 2.58 -26.82
CA ARG A 49 15.98 2.62 -25.54
C ARG A 49 16.47 1.58 -24.51
N HIS A 50 17.70 1.09 -24.62
CA HIS A 50 18.23 0.04 -23.74
C HIS A 50 18.20 0.40 -22.25
N ASP A 51 18.23 1.69 -21.91
CA ASP A 51 18.17 2.19 -20.52
C ASP A 51 16.75 2.44 -20.00
N ALA A 52 15.71 2.02 -20.74
CA ALA A 52 14.34 2.19 -20.29
C ALA A 52 14.11 1.40 -18.99
N ARG A 53 13.63 2.10 -17.96
CA ARG A 53 13.30 1.55 -16.62
C ARG A 53 11.80 1.54 -16.40
N PHE A 54 11.34 0.68 -15.48
CA PHE A 54 9.97 0.76 -15.00
C PHE A 54 9.74 2.08 -14.27
N THR A 55 8.61 2.71 -14.57
CA THR A 55 8.12 3.90 -13.89
C THR A 55 6.73 3.60 -13.31
N PRO A 56 6.27 4.34 -12.28
CA PRO A 56 4.94 4.13 -11.71
C PRO A 56 3.82 4.24 -12.76
N LYS A 57 3.96 5.16 -13.71
CA LYS A 57 3.03 5.33 -14.85
C LYS A 57 2.98 4.08 -15.74
N ARG A 58 4.13 3.45 -15.97
CA ARG A 58 4.21 2.22 -16.77
C ARG A 58 3.56 1.05 -16.04
N VAL A 59 3.74 0.93 -14.73
CA VAL A 59 3.06 -0.08 -13.90
C VAL A 59 1.55 0.14 -13.96
N ALA A 60 1.07 1.37 -13.76
CA ALA A 60 -0.35 1.70 -13.87
C ALA A 60 -0.93 1.34 -15.26
N TYR A 61 -0.20 1.65 -16.34
CA TYR A 61 -0.59 1.24 -17.68
C TYR A 61 -0.73 -0.28 -17.82
N LEU A 62 0.22 -1.06 -17.29
CA LEU A 62 0.14 -2.53 -17.32
C LEU A 62 -1.05 -3.06 -16.50
N VAL A 63 -1.31 -2.48 -15.33
CA VAL A 63 -2.49 -2.84 -14.52
C VAL A 63 -3.78 -2.63 -15.31
N HIS A 64 -3.92 -1.49 -15.99
CA HIS A 64 -5.10 -1.21 -16.81
C HIS A 64 -5.20 -2.10 -18.06
N GLU A 65 -4.10 -2.25 -18.80
CA GLU A 65 -4.03 -3.04 -20.04
C GLU A 65 -4.39 -4.52 -19.80
N TYR A 66 -3.87 -5.09 -18.70
CA TYR A 66 -4.10 -6.48 -18.33
C TYR A 66 -5.29 -6.66 -17.38
N LYS A 67 -6.07 -5.59 -17.11
CA LYS A 67 -7.26 -5.58 -16.25
C LYS A 67 -7.01 -6.18 -14.85
N LEU A 68 -5.83 -5.94 -14.29
CA LEU A 68 -5.51 -6.37 -12.94
C LEU A 68 -6.31 -5.55 -11.93
N CYS A 69 -6.77 -6.18 -10.85
CA CYS A 69 -7.43 -5.46 -9.76
C CYS A 69 -6.42 -4.48 -9.13
N PRO A 70 -6.69 -3.17 -9.13
CA PRO A 70 -5.78 -2.19 -8.54
C PRO A 70 -5.76 -2.36 -7.02
N ARG A 71 -4.69 -1.87 -6.40
CA ARG A 71 -4.46 -1.98 -4.96
C ARG A 71 -5.60 -1.42 -4.11
N TYR A 72 -6.22 -0.33 -4.55
CA TYR A 72 -7.37 0.28 -3.86
C TYR A 72 -8.51 -0.73 -3.71
N ASP A 73 -8.94 -1.37 -4.80
CA ASP A 73 -10.05 -2.33 -4.78
C ASP A 73 -9.73 -3.55 -3.92
N ARG A 74 -8.48 -4.02 -3.92
CA ARG A 74 -8.05 -5.14 -3.07
C ARG A 74 -8.14 -4.82 -1.58
N LEU A 75 -7.68 -3.63 -1.19
CA LEU A 75 -7.78 -3.16 0.19
C LEU A 75 -9.25 -2.96 0.59
N ARG A 76 -10.08 -2.47 -0.33
CA ARG A 76 -11.54 -2.38 -0.10
C ARG A 76 -12.19 -3.75 0.08
N ALA A 77 -11.82 -4.74 -0.74
CA ALA A 77 -12.32 -6.10 -0.63
C ALA A 77 -11.93 -6.78 0.70
N ARG A 78 -10.80 -6.40 1.28
CA ARG A 78 -10.36 -6.83 2.62
C ARG A 78 -11.06 -6.08 3.76
N GLY A 79 -11.94 -5.12 3.46
CA GLY A 79 -12.69 -4.37 4.46
C GLY A 79 -12.01 -3.09 4.98
N MET A 80 -10.89 -2.66 4.39
CA MET A 80 -10.25 -1.41 4.82
C MET A 80 -11.09 -0.19 4.44
N LEU A 81 -11.18 0.75 5.38
CA LEU A 81 -12.02 1.92 5.31
C LEU A 81 -11.25 3.15 4.84
N THR A 82 -11.93 4.05 4.14
CA THR A 82 -11.41 5.39 3.91
C THR A 82 -11.30 6.14 5.23
N LYS A 83 -10.51 7.22 5.24
CA LYS A 83 -10.38 8.09 6.41
C LYS A 83 -11.74 8.58 6.94
N GLN A 84 -12.68 8.86 6.03
CA GLN A 84 -14.02 9.37 6.36
C GLN A 84 -14.90 8.27 6.94
N GLU A 85 -14.90 7.08 6.33
CA GLU A 85 -15.66 5.93 6.86
C GLU A 85 -15.10 5.47 8.20
N ALA A 86 -13.78 5.46 8.37
CA ALA A 86 -13.14 5.14 9.65
C ALA A 86 -13.49 6.18 10.73
N ALA A 87 -13.49 7.46 10.37
CA ALA A 87 -13.92 8.54 11.25
C ALA A 87 -15.39 8.37 11.69
N ALA A 88 -16.29 8.08 10.75
CA ALA A 88 -17.70 7.85 11.02
C ALA A 88 -17.93 6.60 11.89
N ARG A 89 -17.24 5.49 11.61
CA ARG A 89 -17.34 4.24 12.39
C ARG A 89 -16.90 4.41 13.84
N LEU A 90 -15.95 5.30 14.08
CA LEU A 90 -15.36 5.55 15.40
C LEU A 90 -15.91 6.77 16.11
N ASP A 91 -16.83 7.50 15.48
CA ASP A 91 -17.34 8.78 15.98
C ASP A 91 -16.23 9.77 16.36
N ILE A 92 -15.19 9.85 15.51
CA ILE A 92 -14.05 10.77 15.70
C ILE A 92 -13.80 11.61 14.45
N HIS A 93 -13.08 12.72 14.61
CA HIS A 93 -12.68 13.56 13.50
C HIS A 93 -11.60 12.88 12.63
N GLU A 94 -11.63 13.07 11.31
CA GLU A 94 -10.67 12.50 10.34
C GLU A 94 -9.19 12.74 10.71
N HIS A 95 -8.89 13.91 11.27
CA HIS A 95 -7.54 14.26 11.74
C HIS A 95 -7.07 13.34 12.89
N THR A 96 -8.00 12.88 13.72
CA THR A 96 -7.73 11.93 14.81
C THR A 96 -7.37 10.56 14.25
N VAL A 97 -8.10 10.08 13.23
CA VAL A 97 -7.78 8.83 12.52
C VAL A 97 -6.35 8.88 11.95
N ALA A 98 -6.00 9.97 11.26
CA ALA A 98 -4.66 10.15 10.72
C ALA A 98 -3.57 10.17 11.81
N SER A 99 -3.84 10.85 12.93
CA SER A 99 -2.94 10.85 14.09
C SER A 99 -2.77 9.44 14.69
N TRP A 100 -3.87 8.69 14.84
CA TRP A 100 -3.84 7.32 15.35
C TRP A 100 -3.02 6.41 14.45
N ALA A 101 -3.18 6.52 13.13
CA ALA A 101 -2.38 5.78 12.16
C ALA A 101 -0.89 6.14 12.25
N LYS A 102 -0.57 7.43 12.35
CA LYS A 102 0.82 7.90 12.54
C LYS A 102 1.44 7.33 13.81
N HIS A 103 0.63 7.17 14.86
CA HIS A 103 1.04 6.54 16.12
C HIS A 103 0.84 5.02 16.15
N GLY A 104 0.51 4.39 15.01
CA GLY A 104 0.34 2.95 14.85
C GLY A 104 -0.69 2.32 15.78
N LEU A 105 -1.70 3.08 16.19
CA LEU A 105 -2.86 2.60 16.94
C LEU A 105 -3.87 1.90 16.02
N ILE A 106 -3.93 2.34 14.77
CA ILE A 106 -4.68 1.71 13.69
C ILE A 106 -3.72 1.39 12.55
N ALA A 107 -3.96 0.29 11.82
CA ALA A 107 -3.15 -0.02 10.66
C ALA A 107 -3.56 0.88 9.49
N SER A 108 -2.58 1.44 8.79
CA SER A 108 -2.79 2.24 7.59
C SER A 108 -2.06 1.62 6.42
N HIS A 109 -2.77 1.45 5.31
CA HIS A 109 -2.27 0.88 4.07
C HIS A 109 -2.28 1.94 2.99
N ALA A 110 -1.10 2.36 2.55
CA ALA A 110 -0.97 3.25 1.39
C ALA A 110 -1.46 2.51 0.15
N TYR A 111 -2.40 3.07 -0.60
CA TYR A 111 -2.73 2.59 -1.95
C TYR A 111 -2.10 3.48 -3.03
N ASN A 112 -1.73 4.70 -2.67
CA ASN A 112 -0.96 5.64 -3.47
C ASN A 112 0.04 6.37 -2.54
N GLY A 113 1.03 7.06 -3.08
CA GLY A 113 2.06 7.77 -2.30
C GLY A 113 1.53 8.84 -1.33
N HIS A 114 0.26 9.24 -1.45
CA HIS A 114 -0.36 10.27 -0.61
C HIS A 114 -1.62 9.81 0.12
N TYR A 115 -2.20 8.66 -0.27
CA TYR A 115 -3.52 8.26 0.21
C TYR A 115 -3.50 6.86 0.83
N TYR A 116 -4.26 6.73 1.90
CA TYR A 116 -4.26 5.58 2.79
C TYR A 116 -5.68 5.08 3.02
N LEU A 117 -5.82 3.76 3.13
CA LEU A 117 -6.97 3.09 3.70
C LEU A 117 -6.60 2.55 5.08
N TYR A 118 -7.57 2.49 5.97
CA TYR A 118 -7.37 2.21 7.39
C TYR A 118 -8.08 0.92 7.78
N GLU A 119 -7.38 0.11 8.56
CA GLU A 119 -7.99 -1.03 9.24
C GLU A 119 -8.45 -0.56 10.62
N VAL A 120 -9.74 -0.76 10.89
CA VAL A 120 -10.36 -0.37 12.16
C VAL A 120 -10.62 -1.64 12.96
N PRO A 121 -9.80 -1.98 13.96
CA PRO A 121 -10.03 -3.16 14.79
C PRO A 121 -11.30 -2.98 15.64
N ASP A 122 -12.14 -4.01 15.71
CA ASP A 122 -13.43 -3.94 16.40
C ASP A 122 -13.32 -3.93 17.95
N SER A 123 -12.17 -4.30 18.52
CA SER A 123 -12.10 -4.66 19.95
C SER A 123 -10.96 -4.02 20.79
N ASP A 124 -10.07 -3.23 20.21
CA ASP A 124 -8.93 -2.64 20.98
C ASP A 124 -8.64 -1.17 20.64
N LEU A 125 -9.67 -0.38 20.37
CA LEU A 125 -9.46 1.03 20.03
C LEU A 125 -9.32 1.91 21.28
N PRO A 126 -8.33 2.81 21.31
CA PRO A 126 -8.23 3.79 22.39
C PRO A 126 -9.44 4.71 22.36
N GLN A 127 -10.02 5.01 23.52
CA GLN A 127 -11.05 6.04 23.59
C GLN A 127 -10.43 7.41 23.29
N LYS A 128 -11.14 8.24 22.50
CA LYS A 128 -10.76 9.64 22.28
C LYS A 128 -10.68 10.32 23.65
N HIS A 129 -9.50 10.83 23.98
CA HIS A 129 -9.24 11.53 25.23
C HIS A 129 -8.29 12.68 24.95
N CYS A 130 -8.66 13.89 25.38
CA CYS A 130 -7.93 15.13 25.12
C CYS A 130 -7.54 15.75 26.46
N SER A 131 -6.53 15.17 27.10
CA SER A 131 -5.93 15.71 28.31
C SER A 131 -4.49 16.13 28.05
N ARG A 132 -4.08 17.27 28.61
CA ARG A 132 -2.68 17.72 28.59
C ARG A 132 -1.75 16.75 29.31
N TRP A 133 -2.28 16.03 30.31
CA TRP A 133 -1.54 15.11 31.17
C TRP A 133 -1.61 13.66 30.71
N ASP A 134 -2.50 13.34 29.77
CA ASP A 134 -2.68 12.00 29.22
C ASP A 134 -2.77 12.05 27.68
N ARG A 135 -1.60 12.30 27.08
CA ARG A 135 -1.48 12.51 25.64
C ARG A 135 -1.63 11.18 24.91
N LEU A 136 -2.22 11.25 23.71
CA LEU A 136 -2.38 10.07 22.85
C LEU A 136 -1.06 9.36 22.57
N VAL A 137 0.03 10.12 22.40
CA VAL A 137 1.38 9.58 22.20
C VAL A 137 1.82 8.66 23.33
N ASP A 138 1.57 9.08 24.58
CA ASP A 138 1.99 8.36 25.77
C ASP A 138 1.18 7.05 25.89
N ARG A 139 -0.13 7.11 25.66
CA ARG A 139 -1.01 5.92 25.60
C ARG A 139 -0.66 4.97 24.47
N ALA A 140 -0.37 5.49 23.28
CA ALA A 140 0.04 4.67 22.13
C ALA A 140 1.38 3.97 22.36
N ALA A 141 2.33 4.66 22.98
CA ALA A 141 3.62 4.09 23.38
C ALA A 141 3.44 2.95 24.40
N ALA A 142 2.63 3.17 25.45
CA ALA A 142 2.31 2.14 26.43
C ALA A 142 1.64 0.91 25.79
N ARG A 143 0.70 1.10 24.86
CA ARG A 143 0.03 -0.01 24.16
C ARG A 143 0.99 -0.83 23.31
N ARG A 144 1.92 -0.18 22.61
CA ARG A 144 2.97 -0.84 21.84
C ARG A 144 3.91 -1.67 22.71
N GLN A 145 4.31 -1.13 23.86
CA GLN A 145 5.12 -1.86 24.84
C GLN A 145 4.39 -3.12 25.32
N ASN A 146 3.12 -3.01 25.70
CA ASN A 146 2.30 -4.14 26.12
C ASN A 146 2.16 -5.20 25.02
N ALA A 147 1.91 -4.79 23.77
CA ALA A 147 1.82 -5.71 22.63
C ALA A 147 3.14 -6.43 22.32
N SER A 148 4.29 -5.75 22.49
CA SER A 148 5.61 -6.36 22.32
C SER A 148 5.97 -7.32 23.45
N GLN A 149 5.64 -7.00 24.70
CA GLN A 149 5.82 -7.89 25.85
C GLN A 149 4.96 -9.15 25.72
N ALA A 150 3.70 -9.02 25.31
CA ALA A 150 2.81 -10.16 25.07
C ALA A 150 3.31 -11.10 23.96
N LYS A 151 4.07 -10.58 22.97
CA LYS A 151 4.72 -11.39 21.92
C LYS A 151 5.99 -12.11 22.36
N THR A 152 6.60 -11.69 23.48
CA THR A 152 7.86 -12.27 23.97
C THR A 152 7.62 -13.39 24.99
N LEU A 153 6.38 -13.51 25.49
CA LEU A 153 5.95 -14.51 26.47
C LEU A 153 5.24 -15.74 25.85
N ASN A 154 5.14 -15.79 24.52
CA ASN A 154 4.71 -16.96 23.74
C ASN A 154 5.88 -17.48 22.90
#